data_AF-A0A2D7IC20-F1
#
_entry.id   AF-A0A2D7IC20-F1
#
_cell.length_a   1.000
_cell.length_b   1.000
_cell.length_c   1.000
_cell.angle_alpha   90.00
_cell.angle_beta   90.00
_cell.angle_gamma   90.00
#
_symmetry.space_group_name_H-M   'P 1'
#
loop_
_entity.id
_entity.type
_entity.pdbx_description
1 polymer ?
#
loop_
_entity_poly.entity_id
_entity_poly.type
_entity_poly.pdbx_seq_one_letter_code
_entity_poly.pdbx_strand_id
1 'polypeptide(L)'
;MKNIIYLFLFIIISYSYSQPNEGEIVRFEFVKVQKGDIEEFEIFMTDFVGKVASEAVENGKLENWILRRVNQSSEYNSQFSHMIIWVVPKNTPTWTETWSSAYPGLSAESRSWAWSKGQELYETVYNARCTYITGFNHTGDKVNNIATFNLIKANNVNAYSDFEKNMKKTLEKYAPSLKGWHVLSRNGSVTRSESAWNFLTIDTFESMSDANKVWWSEIPQKINESNMKKYGSAGDLRLIQHRVVTRLLFDAKNGKFEN
;
A
#
# COMPACT_ATOMS: atom_id res chain seq x y z
N MET A 1 15.05 35.90 22.40
CA MET A 1 13.93 34.93 22.43
C MET A 1 13.00 34.96 21.20
N LYS A 2 13.27 35.71 20.12
CA LYS A 2 12.43 35.67 18.90
C LYS A 2 12.81 34.55 17.91
N ASN A 3 14.00 33.96 18.02
CA ASN A 3 14.50 32.96 17.05
C ASN A 3 14.19 31.50 17.42
N ILE A 4 13.73 31.22 18.64
CA ILE A 4 13.34 29.86 19.07
C ILE A 4 11.93 29.49 18.56
N ILE A 5 11.04 30.49 18.38
CA ILE A 5 9.67 30.27 17.90
C ILE A 5 9.67 29.82 16.43
N TYR A 6 10.58 30.34 15.60
CA TYR A 6 10.73 29.89 14.20
C TYR A 6 11.25 28.46 14.08
N LEU A 7 12.13 28.04 15.00
CA LEU A 7 12.64 26.66 15.04
C LEU A 7 11.53 25.68 15.43
N PHE A 8 10.67 26.05 16.39
CA PHE A 8 9.49 25.26 16.76
C PHE A 8 8.43 25.22 15.66
N LEU A 9 8.21 26.32 14.93
CA LEU A 9 7.29 26.33 13.77
C LEU A 9 7.80 25.46 12.61
N PHE A 10 9.11 25.42 12.35
CA PHE A 10 9.70 24.53 11.34
C PHE A 10 9.55 23.05 11.70
N ILE A 11 9.68 22.71 12.99
CA ILE A 11 9.49 21.34 13.46
C ILE A 11 8.01 20.92 13.32
N ILE A 12 7.06 21.79 13.66
CA ILE A 12 5.61 21.45 13.57
C ILE A 12 5.14 21.28 12.12
N ILE A 13 5.69 22.02 11.16
CA ILE A 13 5.33 21.89 9.73
C ILE A 13 5.95 20.63 9.10
N SER A 14 6.99 20.05 9.71
CA SER A 14 7.67 18.85 9.20
C SER A 14 7.00 17.53 9.61
N TYR A 15 5.97 17.56 10.46
CA TYR A 15 5.39 16.38 11.10
C TYR A 15 4.09 15.84 10.44
N SER A 16 3.92 15.96 9.12
CA SER A 16 2.66 15.51 8.48
C SER A 16 2.81 14.86 7.10
N TYR A 17 3.85 14.06 6.86
CA TYR A 17 3.96 13.34 5.58
C TYR A 17 4.43 11.89 5.72
N SER A 18 3.48 10.99 5.93
CA SER A 18 3.65 9.56 5.63
C SER A 18 2.53 8.94 4.82
N GLN A 19 1.54 9.74 4.41
CA GLN A 19 0.45 9.28 3.57
C GLN A 19 0.48 9.98 2.23
N PRO A 20 0.08 9.29 1.15
CA PRO A 20 -0.21 9.95 -0.11
C PRO A 20 -1.29 11.02 0.08
N ASN A 21 -1.12 12.15 -0.59
CA ASN A 21 -2.15 13.16 -0.76
C ASN A 21 -3.17 12.70 -1.81
N GLU A 22 -4.40 13.24 -1.73
CA GLU A 22 -5.40 13.02 -2.77
C GLU A 22 -4.85 13.41 -4.14
N GLY A 23 -5.02 12.54 -5.13
CA GLY A 23 -4.51 12.71 -6.49
C GLY A 23 -3.12 12.13 -6.74
N GLU A 24 -2.35 11.77 -5.71
CA GLU A 24 -1.04 11.16 -5.90
C GLU A 24 -1.13 9.70 -6.36
N ILE A 25 -0.08 9.24 -7.04
CA ILE A 25 -0.05 7.91 -7.66
C ILE A 25 0.57 6.88 -6.72
N VAL A 26 -0.08 5.73 -6.60
CA VAL A 26 0.49 4.53 -5.97
C VAL A 26 0.50 3.43 -7.01
N ARG A 27 1.65 2.78 -7.19
CA ARG A 27 1.80 1.63 -8.10
C ARG A 27 1.87 0.34 -7.30
N PHE A 28 1.07 -0.64 -7.70
CA PHE A 28 1.06 -1.99 -7.17
C PHE A 28 1.61 -2.95 -8.22
N GLU A 29 2.57 -3.78 -7.81
CA GLU A 29 3.00 -4.94 -8.57
C GLU A 29 2.56 -6.21 -7.84
N PHE A 30 1.95 -7.12 -8.57
CA PHE A 30 1.53 -8.42 -8.09
C PHE A 30 2.52 -9.46 -8.62
N VAL A 31 3.20 -10.15 -7.72
CA VAL A 31 4.37 -10.96 -8.04
C VAL A 31 4.15 -12.42 -7.65
N LYS A 32 4.46 -13.32 -8.59
CA LYS A 32 4.44 -14.77 -8.38
C LYS A 32 5.86 -15.29 -8.26
N VAL A 33 6.09 -16.09 -7.22
CA VAL A 33 7.36 -16.73 -6.89
C VAL A 33 7.08 -18.22 -6.73
N GLN A 34 7.94 -19.06 -7.30
CA GLN A 34 7.79 -20.51 -7.14
C GLN A 34 8.11 -20.90 -5.70
N LYS A 35 7.46 -21.95 -5.19
CA LYS A 35 7.56 -22.35 -3.77
C LYS A 35 9.02 -22.59 -3.31
N GLY A 36 9.88 -23.09 -4.19
CA GLY A 36 11.29 -23.33 -3.91
C GLY A 36 12.14 -22.07 -3.78
N ASP A 37 11.70 -20.96 -4.39
CA ASP A 37 12.51 -19.74 -4.53
C ASP A 37 12.06 -18.63 -3.57
N ILE A 38 11.03 -18.87 -2.75
CA ILE A 38 10.43 -17.84 -1.88
C ILE A 38 11.46 -17.22 -0.93
N GLU A 39 12.28 -18.04 -0.26
CA GLU A 39 13.24 -17.54 0.72
C GLU A 39 14.32 -16.69 0.04
N GLU A 40 14.88 -17.19 -1.06
CA GLU A 40 15.89 -16.46 -1.85
C GLU A 40 15.32 -15.15 -2.42
N PHE A 41 14.09 -15.19 -2.93
CA PHE A 41 13.39 -14.00 -3.40
C PHE A 41 13.19 -12.99 -2.27
N GLU A 42 12.68 -13.42 -1.11
CA GLU A 42 12.44 -12.52 0.02
C GLU A 42 13.76 -11.86 0.46
N ILE A 43 14.84 -12.62 0.61
CA ILE A 43 16.18 -12.09 0.94
C ILE A 43 16.67 -11.11 -0.12
N PHE A 44 16.58 -11.47 -1.41
CA PHE A 44 16.98 -10.58 -2.50
C PHE A 44 16.20 -9.27 -2.44
N MET A 45 14.88 -9.34 -2.28
CA MET A 45 14.03 -8.15 -2.26
C MET A 45 14.22 -7.30 -1.01
N THR A 46 14.50 -7.89 0.17
CA THR A 46 14.69 -7.11 1.40
C THR A 46 16.10 -6.57 1.57
N ASP A 47 17.12 -7.31 1.14
CA ASP A 47 18.53 -7.01 1.48
C ASP A 47 19.25 -6.32 0.33
N PHE A 48 18.87 -6.68 -0.90
CA PHE A 48 19.43 -6.06 -2.10
C PHE A 48 18.53 -4.92 -2.59
N VAL A 49 17.29 -5.23 -2.96
CA VAL A 49 16.37 -4.22 -3.51
C VAL A 49 15.90 -3.24 -2.43
N GLY A 50 15.62 -3.74 -1.22
CA GLY A 50 15.16 -2.95 -0.09
C GLY A 50 16.13 -1.83 0.27
N LYS A 51 17.44 -2.07 0.22
CA LYS A 51 18.46 -1.04 0.46
C LYS A 51 18.40 0.10 -0.55
N VAL A 52 18.25 -0.22 -1.84
CA VAL A 52 18.09 0.78 -2.91
C VAL A 52 16.79 1.55 -2.72
N ALA A 53 15.73 0.87 -2.28
CA ALA A 53 14.45 1.48 -2.03
C ALA A 53 14.50 2.45 -0.84
N SER A 54 15.18 2.09 0.26
CA SER A 54 15.44 3.00 1.39
C SER A 54 16.23 4.23 0.95
N GLU A 55 17.30 4.04 0.19
CA GLU A 55 18.07 5.13 -0.40
C GLU A 55 17.20 6.04 -1.30
N ALA A 56 16.27 5.45 -2.07
CA ALA A 56 15.34 6.22 -2.90
C ALA A 56 14.37 7.07 -2.06
N VAL A 57 13.92 6.56 -0.91
CA VAL A 57 13.05 7.28 0.01
C VAL A 57 13.81 8.41 0.71
N GLU A 58 15.02 8.15 1.21
CA GLU A 58 15.87 9.16 1.85
C GLU A 58 16.19 10.32 0.91
N ASN A 59 16.42 10.02 -0.36
CA ASN A 59 16.66 11.02 -1.41
C ASN A 59 15.36 11.65 -1.97
N GLY A 60 14.20 11.35 -1.37
CA GLY A 60 12.91 11.93 -1.73
C GLY A 60 12.35 11.49 -3.09
N LYS A 61 12.90 10.43 -3.71
CA LYS A 61 12.44 9.89 -5.01
C LYS A 61 11.13 9.12 -4.91
N LEU A 62 10.89 8.50 -3.76
CA LEU A 62 9.64 7.82 -3.40
C LEU A 62 9.18 8.36 -2.05
N GLU A 63 7.86 8.37 -1.81
CA GLU A 63 7.37 8.53 -0.44
C GLU A 63 7.50 7.24 0.36
N ASN A 64 7.38 6.07 -0.28
CA ASN A 64 7.74 4.79 0.31
C ASN A 64 7.87 3.67 -0.74
N TRP A 65 8.49 2.57 -0.35
CA TRP A 65 8.47 1.29 -1.05
C TRP A 65 8.21 0.16 -0.06
N ILE A 66 7.23 -0.69 -0.35
CA ILE A 66 6.73 -1.70 0.59
C ILE A 66 6.70 -3.06 -0.08
N LEU A 67 7.24 -4.07 0.59
CA LEU A 67 7.14 -5.47 0.22
C LEU A 67 6.22 -6.22 1.18
N ARG A 68 5.24 -6.94 0.64
CA ARG A 68 4.30 -7.75 1.42
C ARG A 68 4.19 -9.16 0.87
N ARG A 69 4.01 -10.13 1.76
CA ARG A 69 3.70 -11.53 1.42
C ARG A 69 2.21 -11.78 1.53
N VAL A 70 1.64 -12.42 0.52
CA VAL A 70 0.24 -12.87 0.52
C VAL A 70 0.10 -14.04 1.48
N ASN A 71 -0.93 -14.00 2.32
CA ASN A 71 -1.26 -15.09 3.22
C ASN A 71 -1.74 -16.30 2.40
N GLN A 72 -1.26 -17.49 2.74
CA GLN A 72 -1.65 -18.74 2.10
C GLN A 72 -3.16 -19.03 2.21
N SER A 73 -3.86 -18.51 3.21
CA SER A 73 -5.31 -18.69 3.32
C SER A 73 -6.13 -17.71 2.48
N SER A 74 -5.48 -16.80 1.73
CA SER A 74 -6.18 -15.82 0.92
C SER A 74 -6.79 -16.45 -0.33
N GLU A 75 -8.00 -16.02 -0.70
CA GLU A 75 -8.78 -16.52 -1.86
C GLU A 75 -8.00 -16.50 -3.19
N TYR A 76 -6.95 -15.67 -3.28
CA TYR A 76 -6.16 -15.42 -4.49
C TYR A 76 -4.70 -15.91 -4.42
N ASN A 77 -4.35 -16.73 -3.42
CA ASN A 77 -2.98 -17.22 -3.18
C ASN A 77 -2.36 -17.98 -4.36
N SER A 78 -3.18 -18.48 -5.28
CA SER A 78 -2.76 -19.32 -6.42
C SER A 78 -2.22 -18.49 -7.59
N GLN A 79 -2.54 -17.20 -7.66
CA GLN A 79 -2.18 -16.35 -8.78
C GLN A 79 -0.94 -15.49 -8.52
N PHE A 80 -0.76 -14.98 -7.31
CA PHE A 80 0.44 -14.27 -6.91
C PHE A 80 0.74 -14.50 -5.42
N SER A 81 2.01 -14.42 -5.08
CA SER A 81 2.55 -14.72 -3.74
C SER A 81 2.96 -13.48 -2.96
N HIS A 82 3.24 -12.38 -3.66
CA HIS A 82 3.81 -11.16 -3.09
C HIS A 82 3.19 -9.92 -3.75
N MET A 83 3.24 -8.80 -3.02
CA MET A 83 2.88 -7.49 -3.52
C MET A 83 4.03 -6.51 -3.25
N ILE A 84 4.39 -5.75 -4.28
CA ILE A 84 5.33 -4.63 -4.18
C ILE A 84 4.54 -3.34 -4.39
N ILE A 85 4.71 -2.37 -3.49
CA ILE A 85 3.96 -1.12 -3.51
C ILE A 85 4.94 0.04 -3.59
N TRP A 86 4.82 0.84 -4.66
CA TRP A 86 5.56 2.08 -4.87
C TRP A 86 4.65 3.25 -4.54
N VAL A 87 4.96 3.97 -3.48
CA VAL A 87 4.13 5.04 -2.94
C VAL A 87 4.67 6.37 -3.45
N VAL A 88 3.89 7.07 -4.28
CA VAL A 88 4.20 8.38 -4.87
C VAL A 88 5.56 8.39 -5.57
N PRO A 89 5.73 7.59 -6.64
CA PRO A 89 6.96 7.64 -7.42
C PRO A 89 7.06 9.01 -8.11
N LYS A 90 8.06 9.81 -7.72
CA LYS A 90 8.28 11.12 -8.33
C LYS A 90 9.03 10.94 -9.65
N ASN A 91 8.65 11.71 -10.66
CA ASN A 91 9.35 11.70 -11.93
C ASN A 91 10.74 12.33 -11.72
N THR A 92 11.79 11.52 -11.93
CA THR A 92 13.25 11.82 -11.89
C THR A 92 13.94 11.93 -10.52
N PRO A 93 15.21 11.43 -10.38
CA PRO A 93 16.24 11.09 -11.40
C PRO A 93 16.38 9.59 -11.74
N THR A 94 17.36 9.23 -12.59
CA THR A 94 17.64 7.85 -13.00
C THR A 94 17.94 6.94 -11.80
N TRP A 95 17.49 5.68 -11.87
CA TRP A 95 17.74 4.68 -10.83
C TRP A 95 19.24 4.42 -10.61
N THR A 96 20.07 4.65 -11.63
CA THR A 96 21.53 4.45 -11.60
C THR A 96 22.21 5.16 -10.44
N GLU A 97 21.84 6.40 -10.15
CA GLU A 97 22.40 7.17 -9.03
C GLU A 97 22.03 6.55 -7.68
N THR A 98 20.78 6.11 -7.53
CA THR A 98 20.32 5.44 -6.30
C THR A 98 21.08 4.13 -6.09
N TRP A 99 21.27 3.34 -7.16
CA TRP A 99 22.06 2.12 -7.11
C TRP A 99 23.52 2.39 -6.74
N SER A 100 24.10 3.48 -7.24
CA SER A 100 25.46 3.92 -6.88
C SER A 100 25.58 4.36 -5.43
N SER A 101 24.59 5.10 -4.92
CA SER A 101 24.59 5.52 -3.52
C SER A 101 24.37 4.35 -2.57
N ALA A 102 23.44 3.45 -2.88
CA ALA A 102 23.18 2.26 -2.08
C ALA A 102 24.37 1.26 -2.07
N TYR A 103 25.13 1.19 -3.17
CA TYR A 103 26.26 0.26 -3.34
C TYR A 103 27.47 0.95 -3.99
N PRO A 104 28.19 1.82 -3.26
CA PRO A 104 29.33 2.57 -3.81
C PRO A 104 30.52 1.68 -4.15
N GLY A 105 30.63 0.51 -3.51
CA GLY A 105 31.69 -0.47 -3.77
C GLY A 105 31.39 -1.49 -4.88
N LEU A 106 30.20 -1.46 -5.48
CA LEU A 106 29.86 -2.37 -6.59
C LEU A 106 29.89 -1.63 -7.92
N SER A 107 30.55 -2.22 -8.92
CA SER A 107 30.50 -1.73 -10.29
C SER A 107 29.07 -1.79 -10.86
N ALA A 108 28.79 -0.98 -11.89
CA ALA A 108 27.52 -1.02 -12.58
C ALA A 108 27.21 -2.43 -13.15
N GLU A 109 28.23 -3.13 -13.64
CA GLU A 109 28.13 -4.50 -14.15
C GLU A 109 27.76 -5.50 -13.05
N SER A 110 28.43 -5.45 -11.88
CA SER A 110 28.11 -6.32 -10.75
C SER A 110 26.68 -6.09 -10.24
N ARG A 111 26.22 -4.84 -10.18
CA ARG A 111 24.84 -4.51 -9.80
C ARG A 111 23.83 -5.03 -10.83
N SER A 112 24.13 -4.87 -12.11
CA SER A 112 23.29 -5.38 -13.21
C SER A 112 23.18 -6.91 -13.17
N TRP A 113 24.30 -7.60 -12.95
CA TRP A 113 24.34 -9.06 -12.82
C TRP A 113 23.56 -9.57 -11.58
N ALA A 114 23.74 -8.94 -10.42
CA ALA A 114 22.99 -9.30 -9.21
C ALA A 114 21.48 -9.06 -9.40
N TRP A 115 21.12 -7.94 -10.04
CA TRP A 115 19.72 -7.65 -10.39
C TRP A 115 19.14 -8.70 -11.34
N SER A 116 19.86 -9.09 -12.41
CA SER A 116 19.35 -10.09 -13.35
C SER A 116 19.13 -11.45 -12.69
N LYS A 117 19.99 -11.86 -11.75
CA LYS A 117 19.79 -13.08 -10.97
C LYS A 117 18.56 -13.02 -10.07
N GLY A 118 18.33 -11.91 -9.37
CA GLY A 118 17.11 -11.78 -8.59
C GLY A 118 15.83 -11.71 -9.45
N GLN A 119 15.90 -11.20 -10.68
CA GLN A 119 14.76 -11.21 -11.60
C GLN A 119 14.39 -12.61 -12.09
N GLU A 120 15.31 -13.58 -12.08
CA GLU A 120 15.01 -14.98 -12.41
C GLU A 120 14.08 -15.64 -11.36
N LEU A 121 14.01 -15.10 -10.14
CA LEU A 121 13.28 -15.68 -9.01
C LEU A 121 11.76 -15.42 -9.06
N TYR A 122 11.29 -14.49 -9.90
CA TYR A 122 9.89 -14.08 -9.88
C TYR A 122 9.33 -13.63 -11.22
N GLU A 123 8.00 -13.70 -11.32
CA GLU A 123 7.23 -13.16 -12.44
C GLU A 123 6.31 -12.04 -11.94
N THR A 124 6.35 -10.88 -12.58
CA THR A 124 5.33 -9.84 -12.35
C THR A 124 4.08 -10.17 -13.14
N VAL A 125 3.07 -10.70 -12.45
CA VAL A 125 1.79 -11.12 -13.02
C VAL A 125 0.96 -9.93 -13.46
N TYR A 126 0.98 -8.86 -12.66
CA TYR A 126 0.15 -7.69 -12.94
C TYR A 126 0.75 -6.40 -12.35
N ASN A 127 0.55 -5.29 -13.06
CA ASN A 127 0.90 -3.94 -12.61
C ASN A 127 -0.35 -3.06 -12.64
N ALA A 128 -0.64 -2.40 -11.52
CA ALA A 128 -1.69 -1.39 -11.45
C ALA A 128 -1.09 -0.05 -11.01
N ARG A 129 -1.45 1.03 -11.73
CA ARG A 129 -1.29 2.40 -11.22
C ARG A 129 -2.62 2.85 -10.68
N CYS A 130 -2.64 3.37 -9.47
CA CYS A 130 -3.84 3.86 -8.83
C CYS A 130 -3.65 5.30 -8.37
N THR A 131 -4.71 6.08 -8.42
CA THR A 131 -4.77 7.43 -7.87
C THR A 131 -5.34 7.35 -6.45
N TYR A 132 -4.64 7.92 -5.48
CA TYR A 132 -5.10 7.97 -4.10
C TYR A 132 -6.29 8.91 -3.96
N ILE A 133 -7.34 8.48 -3.27
CA ILE A 133 -8.59 9.23 -3.11
C ILE A 133 -8.71 9.76 -1.69
N THR A 134 -8.62 8.87 -0.70
CA THR A 134 -8.81 9.23 0.69
C THR A 134 -8.29 8.13 1.61
N GLY A 135 -8.09 8.46 2.87
CA GLY A 135 -7.71 7.50 3.89
C GLY A 135 -7.21 8.14 5.17
N PHE A 136 -6.87 7.31 6.14
CA PHE A 136 -6.26 7.68 7.42
C PHE A 136 -5.30 6.57 7.88
N ASN A 137 -4.36 6.92 8.77
CA ASN A 137 -3.47 5.98 9.44
C ASN A 137 -3.27 6.45 10.87
N HIS A 138 -3.56 5.57 11.82
CA HIS A 138 -3.38 5.81 13.24
C HIS A 138 -1.99 5.43 13.75
N THR A 139 -1.16 4.77 12.92
CA THR A 139 0.21 4.38 13.30
C THR A 139 1.29 5.38 12.92
N GLY A 140 0.90 6.60 12.54
CA GLY A 140 1.84 7.63 12.07
C GLY A 140 2.56 7.17 10.80
N ASP A 141 3.89 7.15 10.85
CA ASP A 141 4.75 6.84 9.69
C ASP A 141 5.04 5.35 9.51
N LYS A 142 4.54 4.50 10.42
CA LYS A 142 4.77 3.06 10.36
C LYS A 142 3.73 2.37 9.48
N VAL A 143 4.20 1.51 8.58
CA VAL A 143 3.34 0.59 7.84
C VAL A 143 2.91 -0.55 8.76
N ASN A 144 1.59 -0.75 8.90
CA ASN A 144 1.02 -1.84 9.68
C ASN A 144 1.41 -3.22 9.13
N ASN A 145 1.63 -4.19 10.02
CA ASN A 145 2.05 -5.55 9.65
C ASN A 145 0.99 -6.26 8.79
N ILE A 146 -0.28 -6.21 9.19
CA ILE A 146 -1.34 -6.89 8.45
C ILE A 146 -2.13 -5.90 7.60
N ALA A 147 -2.36 -6.27 6.34
CA ALA A 147 -3.22 -5.49 5.44
C ALA A 147 -4.12 -6.41 4.62
N THR A 148 -5.38 -6.01 4.50
CA THR A 148 -6.37 -6.59 3.60
C THR A 148 -6.58 -5.64 2.43
N PHE A 149 -6.30 -6.11 1.22
CA PHE A 149 -6.54 -5.42 -0.03
C PHE A 149 -7.85 -5.92 -0.62
N ASN A 150 -8.84 -5.05 -0.75
CA ASN A 150 -10.12 -5.36 -1.41
C ASN A 150 -10.10 -4.79 -2.82
N LEU A 151 -9.97 -5.67 -3.82
CA LEU A 151 -10.04 -5.30 -5.23
C LEU A 151 -11.52 -5.22 -5.61
N ILE A 152 -11.96 -4.05 -6.04
CA ILE A 152 -13.36 -3.67 -6.10
C ILE A 152 -13.76 -3.28 -7.51
N LYS A 153 -14.92 -3.76 -7.95
CA LYS A 153 -15.63 -3.27 -9.13
C LYS A 153 -16.76 -2.35 -8.67
N ALA A 154 -16.54 -1.05 -8.78
CA ALA A 154 -17.56 -0.03 -8.57
C ALA A 154 -18.47 0.06 -9.80
N ASN A 155 -19.78 0.07 -9.55
CA ASN A 155 -20.82 0.20 -10.57
C ASN A 155 -20.86 1.65 -11.13
N ASN A 156 -20.66 2.62 -10.23
CA ASN A 156 -20.51 4.03 -10.56
C ASN A 156 -19.28 4.58 -9.83
N VAL A 157 -18.22 4.84 -10.59
CA VAL A 157 -16.91 5.27 -10.07
C VAL A 157 -17.02 6.55 -9.24
N ASN A 158 -17.75 7.55 -9.71
CA ASN A 158 -17.86 8.84 -9.03
C ASN A 158 -18.68 8.71 -7.74
N ALA A 159 -19.85 8.07 -7.81
CA ALA A 159 -20.69 7.86 -6.64
C ALA A 159 -19.99 7.03 -5.55
N TYR A 160 -19.24 6.00 -5.95
CA TYR A 160 -18.48 5.18 -5.01
C TYR A 160 -17.30 5.95 -4.40
N SER A 161 -16.57 6.74 -5.18
CA SER A 161 -15.53 7.64 -4.66
C SER A 161 -16.09 8.61 -3.61
N ASP A 162 -17.22 9.26 -3.91
CA ASP A 162 -17.85 10.20 -2.98
C ASP A 162 -18.36 9.51 -1.72
N PHE A 163 -18.95 8.32 -1.86
CA PHE A 163 -19.32 7.48 -0.71
C PHE A 163 -18.11 7.23 0.21
N GLU A 164 -16.97 6.81 -0.35
CA GLU A 164 -15.79 6.51 0.44
C GLU A 164 -15.19 7.75 1.12
N LYS A 165 -15.12 8.88 0.42
CA LYS A 165 -14.72 10.18 1.01
C LYS A 165 -15.60 10.56 2.21
N ASN A 166 -16.91 10.34 2.09
CA ASN A 166 -17.86 10.61 3.17
C ASN A 166 -17.72 9.64 4.35
N MET A 167 -17.36 8.39 4.09
CA MET A 167 -17.20 7.38 5.13
C MET A 167 -15.94 7.56 5.97
N LYS A 168 -14.88 8.21 5.45
CA LYS A 168 -13.59 8.41 6.15
C LYS A 168 -13.75 8.76 7.63
N LYS A 169 -14.47 9.86 7.95
CA LYS A 169 -14.62 10.34 9.33
C LYS A 169 -15.38 9.36 10.23
N THR A 170 -16.30 8.59 9.65
CA THR A 170 -17.02 7.55 10.40
C THR A 170 -16.07 6.43 10.76
N LEU A 171 -15.34 5.91 9.77
CA LEU A 171 -14.43 4.79 9.95
C LEU A 171 -13.31 5.15 10.94
N GLU A 172 -12.69 6.31 10.75
CA GLU A 172 -11.61 6.84 11.60
C GLU A 172 -12.04 6.99 13.07
N LYS A 173 -13.32 7.26 13.33
CA LYS A 173 -13.84 7.48 14.68
C LYS A 173 -14.40 6.22 15.34
N TYR A 174 -15.02 5.34 14.56
CA TYR A 174 -15.89 4.28 15.07
C TYR A 174 -15.42 2.86 14.75
N ALA A 175 -14.33 2.68 14.00
CA ALA A 175 -13.75 1.36 13.70
C ALA A 175 -12.32 1.25 14.27
N PRO A 176 -12.13 1.21 15.60
CA PRO A 176 -10.82 1.23 16.25
C PRO A 176 -9.91 0.02 15.91
N SER A 177 -10.47 -1.08 15.42
CA SER A 177 -9.66 -2.21 14.93
C SER A 177 -8.95 -1.88 13.60
N LEU A 178 -9.44 -0.91 12.82
CA LEU A 178 -8.74 -0.40 11.65
C LEU A 178 -7.63 0.56 12.09
N LYS A 179 -6.38 0.12 11.97
CA LYS A 179 -5.20 0.97 12.23
C LYS A 179 -4.92 1.94 11.10
N GLY A 180 -5.48 1.68 9.93
CA GLY A 180 -5.42 2.55 8.78
C GLY A 180 -6.36 2.04 7.70
N TRP A 181 -6.88 2.94 6.91
CA TRP A 181 -7.81 2.65 5.84
C TRP A 181 -7.53 3.58 4.68
N HIS A 182 -7.42 3.02 3.47
CA HIS A 182 -7.06 3.79 2.27
C HIS A 182 -7.92 3.39 1.09
N VAL A 183 -8.22 4.35 0.24
CA VAL A 183 -9.01 4.17 -0.98
C VAL A 183 -8.28 4.74 -2.16
N LEU A 184 -8.21 3.95 -3.23
CA LEU A 184 -7.56 4.31 -4.47
C LEU A 184 -8.42 3.90 -5.67
N SER A 185 -8.46 4.71 -6.72
CA SER A 185 -9.03 4.33 -8.02
C SER A 185 -7.93 3.81 -8.94
N ARG A 186 -8.23 2.77 -9.72
CA ARG A 186 -7.29 2.24 -10.71
C ARG A 186 -7.29 3.13 -11.95
N ASN A 187 -6.10 3.49 -12.42
CA ASN A 187 -5.92 4.23 -13.66
C ASN A 187 -5.97 3.28 -14.86
N GLY A 188 -6.50 3.77 -15.98
CA GLY A 188 -6.57 3.03 -17.26
C GLY A 188 -7.90 2.32 -17.50
N SER A 189 -8.08 1.83 -18.74
CA SER A 189 -9.33 1.20 -19.16
C SER A 189 -9.53 -0.15 -18.48
N VAL A 190 -10.65 -0.31 -17.79
CA VAL A 190 -11.12 -1.55 -17.21
C VAL A 190 -11.96 -2.23 -18.29
N THR A 191 -11.31 -2.92 -19.24
CA THR A 191 -12.05 -3.70 -20.25
C THR A 191 -12.87 -4.79 -19.57
N ARG A 192 -14.00 -5.14 -20.19
CA ARG A 192 -15.19 -5.85 -19.66
C ARG A 192 -14.99 -7.28 -19.12
N SER A 193 -13.88 -7.63 -18.47
CA SER A 193 -13.78 -8.92 -17.77
C SER A 193 -14.58 -8.89 -16.46
N GLU A 194 -15.15 -10.03 -16.07
CA GLU A 194 -15.90 -10.18 -14.83
C GLU A 194 -15.02 -9.91 -13.60
N SER A 195 -13.75 -10.32 -13.66
CA SER A 195 -12.70 -10.08 -12.66
C SER A 195 -12.09 -8.67 -12.68
N ALA A 196 -12.56 -7.78 -13.56
CA ALA A 196 -11.97 -6.46 -13.70
C ALA A 196 -12.38 -5.55 -12.52
N TRP A 197 -11.39 -5.09 -11.75
CA TRP A 197 -11.56 -4.12 -10.67
C TRP A 197 -11.15 -2.71 -11.12
N ASN A 198 -11.77 -1.69 -10.54
CA ASN A 198 -11.51 -0.26 -10.81
C ASN A 198 -11.25 0.54 -9.52
N PHE A 199 -11.43 -0.07 -8.34
CA PHE A 199 -11.08 0.50 -7.04
C PHE A 199 -10.30 -0.50 -6.19
N LEU A 200 -9.54 0.03 -5.25
CA LEU A 200 -8.84 -0.70 -4.22
C LEU A 200 -9.11 -0.03 -2.88
N THR A 201 -9.56 -0.78 -1.88
CA THR A 201 -9.41 -0.36 -0.48
C THR A 201 -8.33 -1.18 0.21
N ILE A 202 -7.64 -0.55 1.15
CA ILE A 202 -6.60 -1.17 1.97
C ILE A 202 -7.01 -0.97 3.42
N ASP A 203 -7.38 -2.06 4.08
CA ASP A 203 -7.72 -2.09 5.50
C ASP A 203 -6.48 -2.62 6.24
N THR A 204 -5.93 -1.87 7.18
CA THR A 204 -4.71 -2.26 7.90
C THR A 204 -4.94 -2.51 9.37
N PHE A 205 -4.21 -3.47 9.92
CA PHE A 205 -4.43 -4.03 11.25
C PHE A 205 -3.10 -4.27 11.96
N GLU A 206 -3.16 -4.21 13.29
CA GLU A 206 -2.01 -4.50 14.15
C GLU A 206 -1.70 -6.01 14.16
N SER A 207 -2.74 -6.84 14.13
CA SER A 207 -2.61 -8.30 14.18
C SER A 207 -3.57 -9.01 13.21
N MET A 208 -3.30 -10.30 12.94
CA MET A 208 -4.22 -11.15 12.17
C MET A 208 -5.55 -11.39 12.91
N SER A 209 -5.50 -11.38 14.25
CA SER A 209 -6.71 -11.48 15.09
C SER A 209 -7.65 -10.30 14.82
N ASP A 210 -7.10 -9.08 14.76
CA ASP A 210 -7.89 -7.89 14.44
C ASP A 210 -8.40 -7.90 13.00
N ALA A 211 -7.59 -8.36 12.05
CA ALA A 211 -7.99 -8.48 10.65
C ALA A 211 -9.16 -9.47 10.43
N ASN A 212 -9.27 -10.49 11.30
CA ASN A 212 -10.35 -11.47 11.27
C ASN A 212 -11.61 -11.03 12.01
N LYS A 213 -11.57 -9.91 12.76
CA LYS A 213 -12.76 -9.33 13.38
C LYS A 213 -13.67 -8.71 12.32
N VAL A 214 -14.97 -8.75 12.59
CA VAL A 214 -16.01 -8.06 11.84
C VAL A 214 -15.96 -6.57 12.22
N TRP A 215 -14.90 -5.86 11.82
CA TRP A 215 -14.64 -4.48 12.25
C TRP A 215 -15.79 -3.52 11.91
N TRP A 216 -16.58 -3.80 10.86
CA TRP A 216 -17.73 -2.97 10.51
C TRP A 216 -18.88 -3.04 11.52
N SER A 217 -18.90 -4.08 12.37
CA SER A 217 -19.85 -4.18 13.49
C SER A 217 -19.52 -3.25 14.66
N GLU A 218 -18.31 -2.66 14.67
CA GLU A 218 -17.89 -1.69 15.69
C GLU A 218 -18.59 -0.33 15.50
N ILE A 219 -19.04 -0.05 14.27
CA ILE A 219 -19.75 1.19 13.94
C ILE A 219 -21.12 1.15 14.61
N PRO A 220 -21.46 2.09 15.50
CA PRO A 220 -22.74 2.09 16.19
C PRO A 220 -23.91 2.06 15.20
N GLN A 221 -24.90 1.19 15.45
CA GLN A 221 -26.03 0.97 14.54
C GLN A 221 -26.71 2.27 14.10
N LYS A 222 -26.95 3.22 15.03
CA LYS A 222 -27.55 4.52 14.71
C LYS A 222 -26.72 5.34 13.71
N ILE A 223 -25.39 5.27 13.80
CA ILE A 223 -24.48 5.95 12.86
C ILE A 223 -24.53 5.25 11.51
N ASN A 224 -24.49 3.91 11.51
CA ASN A 224 -24.58 3.13 10.29
C ASN A 224 -25.90 3.39 9.53
N GLU A 225 -27.04 3.35 10.22
CA GLU A 225 -28.36 3.66 9.64
C GLU A 225 -28.45 5.08 9.10
N SER A 226 -27.88 6.06 9.81
CA SER A 226 -27.81 7.45 9.36
C SER A 226 -26.99 7.58 8.07
N ASN A 227 -25.82 6.93 8.02
CA ASN A 227 -24.96 6.93 6.85
C ASN A 227 -25.63 6.22 5.66
N MET A 228 -26.27 5.07 5.88
CA MET A 228 -27.02 4.37 4.83
C MET A 228 -28.15 5.23 4.26
N LYS A 229 -28.91 5.94 5.10
CA LYS A 229 -29.95 6.87 4.64
C LYS A 229 -29.39 8.03 3.82
N LYS A 230 -28.21 8.53 4.19
CA LYS A 230 -27.61 9.71 3.57
C LYS A 230 -26.82 9.40 2.30
N TYR A 231 -26.11 8.28 2.28
CA TYR A 231 -25.11 7.95 1.25
C TYR A 231 -25.41 6.66 0.48
N GLY A 232 -26.43 5.91 0.88
CA GLY A 232 -26.76 4.59 0.32
C GLY A 232 -25.94 3.45 0.93
N SER A 233 -26.18 2.24 0.44
CA SER A 233 -25.42 1.06 0.83
C SER A 233 -24.17 0.89 -0.04
N ALA A 234 -23.05 0.54 0.59
CA ALA A 234 -21.83 0.20 -0.13
C ALA A 234 -22.06 -0.97 -1.13
N GLY A 235 -22.92 -1.94 -0.77
CA GLY A 235 -23.21 -3.11 -1.60
C GLY A 235 -23.93 -2.78 -2.91
N ASP A 236 -24.65 -1.66 -2.96
CA ASP A 236 -25.34 -1.21 -4.19
C ASP A 236 -24.36 -0.53 -5.15
N LEU A 237 -23.30 0.08 -4.59
CA LEU A 237 -22.32 0.85 -5.35
C LEU A 237 -21.16 0.00 -5.87
N ARG A 238 -20.90 -1.17 -5.27
CA ARG A 238 -19.73 -1.98 -5.58
C ARG A 238 -19.90 -3.48 -5.36
N LEU A 239 -19.03 -4.24 -6.02
CA LEU A 239 -18.76 -5.64 -5.75
C LEU A 239 -17.28 -5.80 -5.37
N ILE A 240 -16.99 -6.46 -4.24
CA ILE A 240 -15.62 -6.91 -3.96
C ILE A 240 -15.35 -8.11 -4.85
N GLN A 241 -14.43 -7.97 -5.79
CA GLN A 241 -14.02 -9.04 -6.69
C GLN A 241 -13.06 -10.00 -5.97
N HIS A 242 -12.07 -9.44 -5.28
CA HIS A 242 -11.05 -10.23 -4.60
C HIS A 242 -10.67 -9.59 -3.27
N ARG A 243 -10.42 -10.43 -2.27
CA ARG A 243 -9.88 -10.05 -0.98
C ARG A 243 -8.52 -10.70 -0.77
N VAL A 244 -7.50 -9.87 -0.56
CA VAL A 244 -6.10 -10.31 -0.45
C VAL A 244 -5.55 -9.92 0.91
N VAL A 245 -5.28 -10.90 1.77
CA VAL A 245 -4.67 -10.65 3.09
C VAL A 245 -3.16 -10.82 2.98
N THR A 246 -2.41 -9.89 3.55
CA THR A 246 -0.94 -9.89 3.47
C THR A 246 -0.30 -9.58 4.82
N ARG A 247 0.97 -10.00 4.97
CA ARG A 247 1.87 -9.55 6.03
C ARG A 247 3.00 -8.69 5.46
N LEU A 248 3.49 -7.74 6.24
CA LEU A 248 4.63 -6.89 5.88
C LEU A 248 5.92 -7.71 5.92
N LEU A 249 6.79 -7.52 4.93
CA LEU A 249 8.16 -8.05 4.95
C LEU A 249 9.18 -6.92 5.08
N PHE A 250 8.94 -5.83 4.36
CA PHE A 250 9.86 -4.69 4.32
C PHE A 250 9.11 -3.38 4.06
N ASP A 251 9.56 -2.34 4.74
CA ASP A 251 9.12 -0.96 4.60
C ASP A 251 10.38 -0.11 4.42
N ALA A 252 10.58 0.52 3.27
CA ALA A 252 11.81 1.26 2.99
C ALA A 252 12.08 2.41 3.98
N LYS A 253 11.05 2.94 4.65
CA LYS A 253 11.21 3.94 5.73
C LYS A 253 11.69 3.33 7.05
N ASN A 254 11.31 2.09 7.35
CA ASN A 254 11.45 1.48 8.68
C ASN A 254 12.28 0.19 8.70
N GLY A 255 12.72 -0.30 7.54
CA GLY A 255 13.52 -1.52 7.38
C GLY A 255 12.70 -2.81 7.29
N LYS A 256 13.37 -3.93 7.61
CA LYS A 256 12.75 -5.26 7.68
C LYS A 256 11.75 -5.31 8.82
N PHE A 257 10.63 -5.98 8.59
CA PHE A 257 9.72 -6.32 9.67
C PHE A 257 10.24 -7.58 10.37
N GLU A 258 10.69 -7.42 11.61
CA GLU A 258 11.02 -8.54 12.50
C GLU A 258 9.75 -8.97 13.24
N ASN A 259 9.36 -10.25 13.11
CA ASN A 259 8.18 -10.79 13.81
C ASN A 259 8.44 -10.95 15.31
#